data_AF-A0A7C0UJ03-F1
#
_entry.id   AF-A0A7C0UJ03-F1
#
_cell.length_a   1.000
_cell.length_b   1.000
_cell.length_c   1.000
_cell.angle_alpha   90.00
_cell.angle_beta   90.00
_cell.angle_gamma   90.00
#
_symmetry.space_group_name_H-M   'P 1'
#
loop_
_entity.id
_entity.type
_entity.pdbx_description
1 polymer ?
#
loop_
_entity_poly.entity_id
_entity_poly.type
_entity_poly.pdbx_seq_one_letter_code
_entity_poly.pdbx_strand_id
1 'polypeptide(L)'
;MAGLLSWVKIENFASISKLWKYSGLAVGEDGMAMKLKKGQSICWNPKVKTLMWKIGESFVKTKGGYRDLYSQFRKEYDEKWAVMCTSSPKACRERGKCCDGHRFAAAKRKTVKVFEAHYWQKSRLLKGLPIESPFIIGRDSHTHEIPIIER
;
A
#
# COMPACT_ATOMS: atom_id res chain seq x y z
N MET A 1 -6.68 11.56 12.55
CA MET A 1 -7.38 10.46 11.85
C MET A 1 -8.81 10.81 11.38
N ALA A 2 -9.31 12.04 11.58
CA ALA A 2 -10.67 12.42 11.18
C ALA A 2 -10.95 12.31 9.66
N GLY A 3 -9.95 12.57 8.81
CA GLY A 3 -10.10 12.49 7.35
C GLY A 3 -10.23 11.07 6.78
N LEU A 4 -9.78 10.05 7.51
CA LEU A 4 -9.91 8.66 7.07
C LEU A 4 -11.34 8.15 7.29
N LEU A 5 -11.91 8.46 8.46
CA LEU A 5 -13.27 8.10 8.83
C LEU A 5 -14.32 8.81 7.95
N SER A 6 -14.07 10.04 7.52
CA SER A 6 -15.02 10.79 6.69
C SER A 6 -15.08 10.29 5.25
N TRP A 7 -13.95 9.88 4.67
CA TRP A 7 -13.88 9.47 3.26
C TRP A 7 -14.03 7.96 3.05
N VAL A 8 -13.66 7.13 4.04
CA VAL A 8 -13.67 5.68 3.92
C VAL A 8 -14.76 5.08 4.80
N LYS A 9 -15.91 4.75 4.19
CA LYS A 9 -16.98 3.99 4.83
C LYS A 9 -16.71 2.49 4.70
N ILE A 10 -16.14 1.90 5.75
CA ILE A 10 -15.68 0.49 5.77
C ILE A 10 -16.79 -0.54 5.49
N GLU A 11 -18.05 -0.20 5.80
CA GLU A 11 -19.23 -1.04 5.55
C GLU A 11 -19.37 -1.42 4.06
N ASN A 12 -19.01 -0.50 3.17
CA ASN A 12 -19.15 -0.70 1.72
C ASN A 12 -18.08 -1.65 1.14
N PHE A 13 -17.04 -1.98 1.93
CA PHE A 13 -15.90 -2.78 1.47
C PHE A 13 -15.90 -4.14 2.15
N ALA A 14 -16.49 -5.13 1.48
CA ALA A 14 -16.50 -6.53 1.91
C ALA A 14 -15.10 -7.17 1.94
N SER A 15 -14.17 -6.69 1.10
CA SER A 15 -12.80 -7.22 1.05
C SER A 15 -11.75 -6.10 0.97
N ILE A 16 -10.56 -6.39 1.50
CA ILE A 16 -9.43 -5.45 1.52
C ILE A 16 -8.99 -5.00 0.13
N SER A 17 -9.08 -5.89 -0.87
CA SER A 17 -8.73 -5.58 -2.26
C SER A 17 -9.61 -4.48 -2.85
N LYS A 18 -10.90 -4.45 -2.50
CA LYS A 18 -11.83 -3.38 -2.93
C LYS A 18 -11.43 -2.04 -2.30
N LEU A 19 -11.02 -2.05 -1.04
CA LEU A 19 -10.54 -0.87 -0.34
C LEU A 19 -9.23 -0.35 -0.97
N TRP A 20 -8.26 -1.21 -1.25
CA TRP A 20 -7.04 -0.81 -1.97
C TRP A 20 -7.31 -0.23 -3.35
N LYS A 21 -8.31 -0.74 -4.07
CA LYS A 21 -8.75 -0.17 -5.35
C LYS A 21 -9.31 1.23 -5.17
N TYR A 22 -10.20 1.42 -4.20
CA TYR A 22 -10.78 2.74 -3.87
C TYR A 22 -9.73 3.78 -3.44
N SER A 23 -8.74 3.36 -2.65
CA SER A 23 -7.64 4.20 -2.17
C SER A 23 -6.54 4.45 -3.22
N GLY A 24 -6.64 3.83 -4.41
CA GLY A 24 -5.65 3.99 -5.47
C GLY A 24 -4.32 3.27 -5.19
N LEU A 25 -4.33 2.29 -4.27
CA LEU A 25 -3.21 1.42 -3.93
C LEU A 25 -3.25 0.07 -4.67
N ALA A 26 -4.33 -0.23 -5.39
CA ALA A 26 -4.38 -1.40 -6.25
C ALA A 26 -3.39 -1.30 -7.42
N VAL A 27 -3.11 -2.47 -7.99
CA VAL A 27 -2.28 -2.64 -9.18
C VAL A 27 -3.23 -2.77 -10.37
N GLY A 28 -2.88 -2.18 -11.51
CA GLY A 28 -3.63 -2.38 -12.75
C GLY A 28 -3.37 -3.76 -13.36
N GLU A 29 -4.02 -4.04 -14.48
CA GLU A 29 -3.87 -5.30 -15.23
C GLU A 29 -2.41 -5.55 -15.65
N ASP A 30 -1.67 -4.49 -15.98
CA ASP A 30 -0.26 -4.53 -16.37
C ASP A 30 0.71 -4.87 -15.22
N GLY A 31 0.24 -5.18 -14.01
CA GLY A 31 1.09 -5.38 -12.84
C GLY A 31 1.75 -4.09 -12.31
N MET A 32 1.38 -2.92 -12.86
CA MET A 32 1.92 -1.61 -12.51
C MET A 32 0.94 -0.77 -11.66
N ALA A 33 1.45 0.22 -10.94
CA ALA A 33 0.59 1.17 -10.22
C ALA A 33 -0.30 1.95 -11.20
N MET A 34 -1.58 2.12 -10.85
CA MET A 34 -2.53 2.84 -11.70
C MET A 34 -2.10 4.31 -11.90
N LYS A 35 -1.98 4.70 -13.17
CA LYS A 35 -1.58 6.06 -13.61
C LYS A 35 -2.80 6.81 -14.16
N LEU A 36 -2.79 8.13 -14.03
CA LEU A 36 -3.77 8.99 -14.71
C LEU A 36 -3.45 8.97 -16.20
N LYS A 37 -4.43 8.59 -17.03
CA LYS A 37 -4.36 8.67 -18.49
C LYS A 37 -5.28 9.80 -18.95
N LYS A 38 -4.80 10.68 -19.83
CA LYS A 38 -5.58 11.80 -20.36
C LYS A 38 -6.84 11.25 -21.05
N GLY A 39 -8.01 11.74 -20.68
CA GLY A 39 -9.30 11.31 -21.26
C GLY A 39 -9.92 10.06 -20.63
N GLN A 40 -9.32 9.45 -19.60
CA GLN A 40 -9.91 8.31 -18.89
C GLN A 40 -10.42 8.70 -17.51
N SER A 41 -11.63 8.22 -17.17
CA SER A 41 -12.19 8.34 -15.83
C SER A 41 -11.38 7.52 -14.81
N ILE A 42 -11.14 8.10 -13.64
CA ILE A 42 -10.40 7.46 -12.56
C ILE A 42 -11.31 6.52 -11.76
N CYS A 43 -10.81 5.34 -11.39
CA CYS A 43 -11.56 4.35 -10.60
C CYS A 43 -11.24 4.39 -9.09
N TRP A 44 -10.48 5.40 -8.65
CA TRP A 44 -10.10 5.60 -7.25
C TRP A 44 -10.31 7.06 -6.82
N ASN A 45 -10.36 7.28 -5.50
CA ASN A 45 -10.48 8.63 -4.94
C ASN A 45 -9.08 9.29 -4.81
N PRO A 46 -8.79 10.39 -5.53
CA PRO A 46 -7.47 11.03 -5.49
C PRO A 46 -7.15 11.68 -4.14
N LYS A 47 -8.17 12.11 -3.39
CA LYS A 47 -7.98 12.68 -2.04
C LYS A 47 -7.54 11.60 -1.05
N VAL A 48 -8.18 10.43 -1.09
CA VAL A 48 -7.80 9.27 -0.26
C VAL A 48 -6.41 8.77 -0.64
N LYS A 49 -6.07 8.70 -1.94
CA LYS A 49 -4.72 8.35 -2.39
C LYS A 49 -3.65 9.30 -1.82
N THR A 50 -3.94 10.59 -1.79
CA THR A 50 -3.04 11.61 -1.22
C THR A 50 -2.93 11.46 0.30
N LEU A 51 -4.03 11.18 0.99
CA LEU A 51 -4.03 10.90 2.43
C LEU A 51 -3.17 9.68 2.76
N MET A 52 -3.31 8.59 2.01
CA MET A 52 -2.49 7.38 2.14
C MET A 52 -1.00 7.68 1.99
N TRP A 53 -0.63 8.53 1.02
CA TRP A 53 0.75 8.94 0.83
C TRP A 53 1.30 9.73 2.03
N LYS A 54 0.50 10.65 2.59
CA LYS A 54 0.86 11.43 3.80
C LYS A 54 0.99 10.56 5.04
N ILE A 55 0.10 9.58 5.22
CA ILE A 55 0.19 8.60 6.32
C ILE A 55 1.50 7.80 6.22
N GLY A 56 1.83 7.32 5.03
CA GLY A 56 3.10 6.63 4.80
C GLY A 56 4.32 7.51 5.10
N GLU A 57 4.27 8.80 4.74
CA GLU A 57 5.35 9.74 5.12
C GLU A 57 5.45 9.91 6.64
N SER A 58 4.33 9.97 7.34
CA SER A 58 4.31 10.03 8.80
C SER A 58 5.00 8.82 9.42
N PHE A 59 4.72 7.60 8.94
CA PHE A 59 5.38 6.38 9.45
C PHE A 59 6.88 6.37 9.20
N VAL A 60 7.34 6.98 8.11
CA VAL A 60 8.78 7.16 7.90
C VAL A 60 9.31 8.20 8.89
N LYS A 61 8.63 9.32 9.14
CA LYS A 61 9.18 10.38 9.99
C LYS A 61 9.08 10.08 11.49
N THR A 62 8.16 9.23 11.93
CA THR A 62 7.96 8.88 13.34
C THR A 62 8.57 7.52 13.68
N LYS A 63 8.94 7.32 14.96
CA LYS A 63 9.30 6.01 15.49
C LYS A 63 8.03 5.20 15.81
N GLY A 64 8.09 3.86 15.73
CA GLY A 64 6.99 2.95 16.07
C GLY A 64 6.91 1.73 15.14
N GLY A 65 6.03 0.76 15.41
CA GLY A 65 6.07 -0.52 14.69
C GLY A 65 5.91 -0.44 13.15
N TYR A 66 5.18 0.55 12.63
CA TYR A 66 5.10 0.75 11.17
C TYR A 66 6.41 1.28 10.56
N ARG A 67 7.26 1.95 11.34
CA ARG A 67 8.62 2.36 10.92
C ARG A 67 9.54 1.15 10.81
N ASP A 68 9.37 0.17 11.68
CA ASP A 68 10.15 -1.07 11.66
C ASP A 68 9.76 -1.92 10.45
N LEU A 69 8.45 -2.07 10.18
CA LEU A 69 7.95 -2.69 8.95
C LEU A 69 8.48 -1.98 7.70
N TYR A 70 8.45 -0.64 7.68
CA TYR A 70 9.02 0.12 6.58
C TYR A 70 10.50 -0.21 6.38
N SER A 71 11.27 -0.28 7.46
CA SER A 71 12.71 -0.55 7.42
C SER A 71 12.99 -1.98 6.93
N GLN A 72 12.18 -2.95 7.34
CA GLN A 72 12.24 -4.33 6.83
C GLN A 72 11.94 -4.38 5.32
N PHE A 73 10.84 -3.77 4.88
CA PHE A 73 10.50 -3.72 3.45
C PHE A 73 11.53 -2.94 2.64
N ARG A 74 12.12 -1.90 3.22
CA ARG A 74 13.18 -1.13 2.57
C ARG A 74 14.37 -2.02 2.25
N LYS A 75 14.85 -2.82 3.22
CA LYS A 75 15.91 -3.81 3.01
C LYS A 75 15.54 -4.83 1.93
N GLU A 76 14.33 -5.40 2.00
CA GLU A 76 13.83 -6.35 0.99
C GLU A 76 13.86 -5.76 -0.42
N TYR A 77 13.42 -4.49 -0.60
CA TYR A 77 13.46 -3.83 -1.91
C TYR A 77 14.88 -3.42 -2.32
N ASP A 78 15.74 -3.06 -1.39
CA ASP A 78 17.15 -2.77 -1.66
C ASP A 78 17.90 -4.02 -2.14
N GLU A 79 17.63 -5.18 -1.55
CA GLU A 79 18.16 -6.48 -1.99
C GLU A 79 17.55 -6.90 -3.34
N LYS A 80 16.21 -6.88 -3.44
CA LYS A 80 15.49 -7.29 -4.65
C LYS A 80 15.86 -6.44 -5.86
N TRP A 81 16.13 -5.15 -5.66
CA TRP A 81 16.48 -4.19 -6.70
C TRP A 81 17.94 -3.71 -6.56
N ALA A 82 18.82 -4.54 -5.99
CA ALA A 82 20.24 -4.25 -5.79
C ALA A 82 21.02 -4.01 -7.10
N VAL A 83 20.40 -4.28 -8.26
CA VAL A 83 20.98 -3.97 -9.58
C VAL A 83 21.42 -2.51 -9.64
N MET A 84 22.73 -2.31 -9.82
CA MET A 84 23.36 -1.02 -10.01
C MET A 84 22.62 -0.27 -11.14
N CYS A 85 22.16 0.95 -10.84
CA CYS A 85 21.60 1.82 -11.86
C CYS A 85 22.75 2.33 -12.76
N THR A 86 23.17 1.51 -13.72
CA THR A 86 24.22 1.84 -14.70
C THR A 86 23.75 2.85 -15.77
N SER A 87 22.60 3.49 -15.60
CA SER A 87 21.97 4.21 -16.70
C SER A 87 21.39 5.56 -16.29
N SER A 88 21.53 6.51 -17.21
CA SER A 88 20.90 7.84 -17.26
C SER A 88 19.47 7.87 -16.69
N PRO A 89 19.00 9.00 -16.13
CA PRO A 89 17.63 9.19 -15.61
C PRO A 89 16.51 8.67 -16.53
N LYS A 90 16.72 8.65 -17.85
CA LYS A 90 15.77 8.15 -18.85
C LYS A 90 15.62 6.62 -18.83
N ALA A 91 16.71 5.87 -18.75
CA ALA A 91 16.69 4.41 -18.67
C ALA A 91 16.22 3.91 -17.29
N CYS A 92 16.43 4.71 -16.23
CA CYS A 92 15.80 4.47 -14.93
C CYS A 92 14.27 4.72 -14.97
N ARG A 93 13.80 5.66 -15.81
CA ARG A 93 12.38 5.92 -16.05
C ARG A 93 11.72 4.80 -16.88
N GLU A 94 12.46 4.15 -17.77
CA GLU A 94 12.01 2.99 -18.56
C GLU A 94 12.00 1.67 -17.77
N ARG A 95 13.04 1.38 -16.97
CA ARG A 95 13.12 0.15 -16.14
C ARG A 95 12.40 0.25 -14.79
N GLY A 96 12.19 1.47 -14.27
CA GLY A 96 11.26 1.79 -13.18
C GLY A 96 11.58 1.24 -11.78
N LYS A 97 12.68 0.51 -11.57
CA LYS A 97 12.91 -0.26 -10.33
C LYS A 97 14.25 -0.01 -9.63
N CYS A 98 15.21 0.67 -10.24
CA CYS A 98 16.58 0.72 -9.72
C CYS A 98 16.96 1.96 -8.89
N CYS A 99 16.23 3.09 -8.94
CA CYS A 99 16.62 4.28 -8.15
C CYS A 99 16.13 4.21 -6.70
N ASP A 100 16.88 4.89 -5.82
CA ASP A 100 16.55 5.03 -4.40
C ASP A 100 15.12 5.54 -4.16
N GLY A 101 14.68 6.54 -4.94
CA GLY A 101 13.34 7.08 -4.85
C GLY A 101 12.23 6.07 -5.16
N HIS A 102 12.44 5.17 -6.12
CA HIS A 102 11.48 4.10 -6.43
C HIS A 102 11.45 3.04 -5.32
N ARG A 103 12.61 2.65 -4.79
CA ARG A 103 12.72 1.73 -3.64
C ARG A 103 12.02 2.31 -2.41
N PHE A 104 12.26 3.59 -2.13
CA PHE A 104 11.60 4.35 -1.08
C PHE A 104 10.08 4.34 -1.23
N ALA A 105 9.60 4.71 -2.43
CA ALA A 105 8.17 4.77 -2.71
C ALA A 105 7.50 3.39 -2.66
N ALA A 106 8.18 2.35 -3.12
CA ALA A 106 7.70 0.97 -3.07
C ALA A 106 7.59 0.43 -1.64
N ALA A 107 8.65 0.59 -0.84
CA ALA A 107 8.66 0.20 0.58
C ALA A 107 7.56 0.95 1.36
N LYS A 108 7.44 2.27 1.14
CA LYS A 108 6.39 3.08 1.74
C LYS A 108 4.99 2.60 1.33
N ARG A 109 4.77 2.35 0.04
CA ARG A 109 3.48 1.86 -0.47
C ARG A 109 3.12 0.49 0.12
N LYS A 110 4.09 -0.43 0.24
CA LYS A 110 3.89 -1.73 0.89
C LYS A 110 3.48 -1.57 2.36
N THR A 111 4.16 -0.68 3.09
CA THR A 111 3.82 -0.35 4.49
C THR A 111 2.40 0.19 4.63
N VAL A 112 1.99 1.12 3.76
CA VAL A 112 0.64 1.70 3.80
C VAL A 112 -0.44 0.66 3.49
N LYS A 113 -0.19 -0.28 2.58
CA LYS A 113 -1.12 -1.39 2.31
C LYS A 113 -1.35 -2.27 3.54
N VAL A 114 -0.30 -2.54 4.32
CA VAL A 114 -0.39 -3.30 5.58
C VAL A 114 -1.19 -2.51 6.62
N PHE A 115 -0.90 -1.22 6.78
CA PHE A 115 -1.69 -0.35 7.65
C PHE A 115 -3.18 -0.34 7.26
N GLU A 116 -3.49 -0.23 5.98
CA GLU A 116 -4.87 -0.22 5.49
C GLU A 116 -5.58 -1.56 5.73
N ALA A 117 -4.84 -2.68 5.67
CA ALA A 117 -5.35 -4.00 6.05
C ALA A 117 -5.70 -4.07 7.54
N HIS A 118 -4.79 -3.66 8.42
CA HIS A 118 -5.05 -3.61 9.87
C HIS A 118 -6.21 -2.67 10.21
N TYR A 119 -6.27 -1.49 9.56
CA TYR A 119 -7.35 -0.53 9.75
C TYR A 119 -8.71 -1.12 9.35
N TRP A 120 -8.78 -1.80 8.20
CA TRP A 120 -10.00 -2.45 7.73
C TRP A 120 -10.45 -3.56 8.69
N GLN A 121 -9.53 -4.42 9.12
CA GLN A 121 -9.82 -5.54 10.03
C GLN A 121 -10.31 -5.05 11.40
N LYS A 122 -9.59 -4.13 12.05
CA LYS A 122 -10.02 -3.55 13.34
C LYS A 122 -11.33 -2.77 13.19
N SER A 123 -11.53 -2.02 12.10
CA SER A 123 -12.78 -1.27 11.88
C SER A 123 -14.00 -2.19 11.70
N ARG A 124 -13.83 -3.34 11.02
CA ARG A 124 -14.91 -4.32 10.86
C ARG A 124 -15.19 -5.06 12.17
N LEU A 125 -14.15 -5.44 12.90
CA LEU A 125 -14.28 -6.06 14.22
C LEU A 125 -15.07 -5.17 15.19
N LEU A 126 -14.74 -3.88 15.26
CA LEU A 126 -15.44 -2.90 16.10
C LEU A 126 -16.91 -2.71 15.71
N LYS A 127 -17.26 -2.94 14.45
CA LYS A 127 -18.62 -2.85 13.93
C LYS A 127 -19.39 -4.18 13.93
N GLY A 128 -18.77 -5.27 14.39
CA GLY A 128 -19.37 -6.62 14.33
C GLY A 128 -19.60 -7.13 12.91
N LEU A 129 -18.86 -6.61 11.92
CA LEU A 129 -18.98 -7.03 10.52
C LEU A 129 -18.13 -8.28 10.25
N PRO A 130 -18.57 -9.18 9.34
CA PRO A 130 -17.80 -10.38 9.01
C PRO A 130 -16.45 -10.00 8.41
N ILE A 131 -15.38 -10.66 8.82
CA ILE A 131 -14.02 -10.44 8.32
C ILE A 131 -13.69 -11.59 7.37
N GLU A 132 -13.59 -11.29 6.09
CA GLU A 132 -13.06 -12.24 5.11
C GLU A 132 -11.53 -12.29 5.22
N SER A 133 -10.97 -13.50 5.11
CA SER A 133 -9.52 -13.66 4.96
C SER A 133 -9.05 -12.98 3.68
N PRO A 134 -7.86 -12.37 3.66
CA PRO A 134 -7.28 -11.81 2.45
C PRO A 134 -7.29 -12.83 1.31
N PHE A 135 -7.65 -12.37 0.10
CA PHE A 135 -7.78 -13.19 -1.11
C PHE A 135 -6.58 -14.13 -1.39
N ILE A 136 -5.39 -13.76 -0.92
CA ILE A 136 -4.13 -14.49 -1.13
C ILE A 136 -4.01 -15.72 -0.22
N ILE A 137 -4.58 -15.69 0.99
CA ILE A 137 -4.42 -16.75 2.02
C ILE A 137 -5.22 -18.03 1.67
N GLY A 138 -6.11 -17.99 0.67
CA GLY A 138 -6.92 -19.15 0.24
C GLY A 138 -6.59 -19.72 -1.14
N ARG A 139 -5.62 -19.15 -1.89
CA ARG A 139 -5.36 -19.52 -3.30
C ARG A 139 -3.90 -19.84 -3.60
N ASP A 140 -2.97 -19.13 -2.94
CA ASP A 140 -1.54 -19.41 -2.98
C ASP A 140 -1.06 -19.84 -1.58
N SER A 141 0.04 -20.60 -1.52
CA SER A 141 0.65 -21.16 -0.29
C SER A 141 1.24 -20.12 0.67
N HIS A 142 0.77 -18.87 0.61
CA HIS A 142 1.21 -17.79 1.48
C HIS A 142 0.47 -17.84 2.82
N THR A 143 1.12 -18.44 3.81
CA THR A 143 0.63 -18.62 5.19
C THR A 143 0.99 -17.46 6.14
N HIS A 144 1.82 -16.51 5.71
CA HIS A 144 2.31 -15.45 6.59
C HIS A 144 1.38 -14.22 6.60
N GLU A 145 0.59 -14.10 7.66
CA GLU A 145 -0.13 -12.87 8.01
C GLU A 145 0.76 -11.94 8.85
N ILE A 146 0.76 -10.65 8.54
CA ILE A 146 1.43 -9.66 9.38
C ILE A 146 0.46 -9.35 10.52
N PRO A 147 0.82 -9.61 11.79
CA PRO A 147 -0.08 -9.38 12.91
C PRO A 147 -0.35 -7.88 13.06
N ILE A 148 -1.53 -7.56 13.59
CA ILE A 148 -1.90 -6.19 13.89
C ILE A 148 -0.95 -5.66 14.95
N ILE A 149 -0.22 -4.60 14.60
CA ILE A 149 0.70 -3.92 15.51
C ILE A 149 -0.15 -3.16 16.54
N GLU A 150 -0.18 -3.68 17.76
CA GLU A 150 -0.67 -2.95 18.92
C GLU A 150 0.44 -1.98 19.36
N ARG A 151 0.03 -0.77 19.74
CA ARG A 151 0.94 0.38 19.92
C ARG A 151 1.90 0.20 21.08
#